data_AF-A0A2T3HKV3-F1
#
_entry.id   AF-A0A2T3HKV3-F1
#
_cell.length_a   1.000
_cell.length_b   1.000
_cell.length_c   1.000
_cell.angle_alpha   90.00
_cell.angle_beta   90.00
_cell.angle_gamma   90.00
#
_symmetry.space_group_name_H-M   'P 1'
#
loop_
_entity.id
_entity.type
_entity.pdbx_description
1 polymer ?
#
loop_
_entity_poly.entity_id
_entity_poly.type
_entity_poly.pdbx_seq_one_letter_code
_entity_poly.pdbx_strand_id
1 'polypeptide(L)'
;MRRAKRRPERSAKIAQTRQVKTYAETLGFGYNIPPEPEFVAIYFDQQGCGDQAESFYRHYQKERWKTITGAAIRNWKVLAAEWIFDHRQFLKRQARLSKYQSII
;
A
#
# COMPACT_ATOMS: atom_id res chain seq x y z
N MET A 1 10.30 68.61 2.12
CA MET A 1 9.06 67.84 2.42
C MET A 1 8.92 66.66 1.45
N ARG A 2 9.34 65.45 1.81
CA ARG A 2 9.22 64.24 0.94
C ARG A 2 7.98 63.43 1.38
N ARG A 3 6.95 63.34 0.54
CA ARG A 3 5.81 62.44 0.76
C ARG A 3 6.18 61.02 0.29
N ALA A 4 6.32 60.09 1.23
CA ALA A 4 6.44 58.67 0.92
C ALA A 4 5.06 58.11 0.49
N LYS A 5 4.98 57.53 -0.71
CA LYS A 5 3.80 56.80 -1.19
C LYS A 5 3.73 55.45 -0.46
N ARG A 6 2.68 55.25 0.36
CA ARG A 6 2.39 53.97 1.01
C ARG A 6 2.06 52.93 -0.05
N ARG A 7 2.75 51.78 -0.02
CA ARG A 7 2.50 50.62 -0.88
C ARG A 7 1.19 49.96 -0.41
N PRO A 8 0.20 49.68 -1.28
CA PRO A 8 -0.96 48.91 -0.85
C PRO A 8 -0.50 47.49 -0.54
N GLU A 9 -0.81 47.01 0.67
CA GLU A 9 -0.63 45.61 1.03
C GLU A 9 -1.42 44.76 0.04
N ARG A 10 -0.73 43.90 -0.70
CA ARG A 10 -1.38 42.78 -1.39
C ARG A 10 -1.88 41.85 -0.28
N SER A 11 -3.16 41.95 0.07
CA SER A 11 -3.83 40.89 0.83
C SER A 11 -3.75 39.60 0.00
N ALA A 12 -2.72 38.80 0.27
CA ALA A 12 -2.67 37.43 -0.17
C ALA A 12 -3.81 36.70 0.56
N LYS A 13 -4.96 36.59 -0.11
CA LYS A 13 -5.97 35.63 0.30
C LYS A 13 -5.32 34.25 0.14
N ILE A 14 -4.80 33.72 1.25
CA ILE A 14 -4.43 32.31 1.35
C ILE A 14 -5.75 31.56 1.18
N ALA A 15 -6.04 31.17 -0.05
CA ALA A 15 -7.09 30.24 -0.35
C ALA A 15 -6.70 28.94 0.36
N GLN A 16 -7.23 28.74 1.56
CA GLN A 16 -7.24 27.43 2.20
C GLN A 16 -8.17 26.57 1.37
N THR A 17 -7.64 25.96 0.31
CA THR A 17 -8.28 24.82 -0.35
C THR A 17 -8.30 23.71 0.69
N ARG A 18 -9.40 23.62 1.44
CA ARG A 18 -9.80 22.40 2.15
C ARG A 18 -10.02 21.34 1.07
N GLN A 19 -8.96 20.62 0.75
CA GLN A 19 -9.05 19.37 -0.01
C GLN A 19 -9.83 18.39 0.85
N VAL A 20 -11.16 18.36 0.70
CA VAL A 20 -11.98 17.29 1.26
C VAL A 20 -11.71 16.09 0.37
N LYS A 21 -10.64 15.34 0.66
CA LYS A 21 -10.32 14.10 -0.03
C LYS A 21 -11.46 13.13 0.27
N THR A 22 -12.27 12.82 -0.73
CA THR A 22 -13.46 12.01 -0.50
C THR A 22 -13.04 10.57 -0.24
N TYR A 23 -13.70 9.87 0.69
CA TYR A 23 -13.36 8.49 1.07
C TYR A 23 -13.26 7.53 -0.14
N ALA A 24 -14.01 7.82 -1.21
CA ALA A 24 -14.02 7.07 -2.46
C ALA A 24 -12.68 7.14 -3.22
N GLU A 25 -11.91 8.23 -3.10
CA GLU A 25 -10.66 8.44 -3.85
C GLU A 25 -9.46 7.69 -3.27
N THR A 26 -9.59 7.12 -2.06
CA THR A 26 -8.51 6.35 -1.40
C THR A 26 -8.74 4.84 -1.42
N LEU A 27 -9.94 4.38 -1.77
CA LEU A 27 -10.28 2.95 -1.88
C LEU A 27 -9.47 2.30 -3.00
N GLY A 28 -8.95 1.10 -2.75
CA GLY A 28 -8.14 0.36 -3.72
C GLY A 28 -6.73 0.93 -4.00
N PHE A 29 -6.32 2.08 -3.49
CA PHE A 29 -4.99 2.67 -3.76
C PHE A 29 -3.86 2.19 -2.84
N GLY A 30 -4.15 1.33 -1.86
CA GLY A 30 -3.14 0.81 -0.95
C GLY A 30 -3.06 1.53 0.41
N TYR A 31 -3.61 2.73 0.52
CA TYR A 31 -3.45 3.59 1.70
C TYR A 31 -4.53 3.40 2.79
N ASN A 32 -5.62 2.72 2.46
CA ASN A 32 -6.66 2.38 3.43
C ASN A 32 -6.24 1.14 4.22
N ILE A 33 -6.07 1.31 5.52
CA ILE A 33 -5.57 0.28 6.42
C ILE A 33 -6.46 0.24 7.66
N PRO A 34 -7.08 -0.91 7.98
CA PRO A 34 -7.05 -2.16 7.21
C PRO A 34 -7.71 -2.02 5.83
N PRO A 35 -7.20 -2.69 4.78
CA PRO A 35 -7.90 -2.77 3.50
C PRO A 35 -9.16 -3.60 3.59
N GLU A 36 -10.07 -3.39 2.66
CA GLU A 36 -11.19 -4.29 2.44
C GLU A 36 -10.69 -5.60 1.81
N PRO A 37 -11.15 -6.79 2.26
CA PRO A 37 -10.73 -8.08 1.72
C PRO A 37 -10.89 -8.18 0.20
N GLU A 38 -11.95 -7.58 -0.35
CA GLU A 38 -12.24 -7.58 -1.78
C GLU A 38 -11.14 -6.88 -2.60
N PHE A 39 -10.64 -5.72 -2.14
CA PHE A 39 -9.53 -5.05 -2.83
C PHE A 39 -8.23 -5.86 -2.79
N VAL A 40 -8.00 -6.60 -1.70
CA VAL A 40 -6.86 -7.51 -1.59
C VAL A 40 -7.01 -8.66 -2.59
N ALA A 41 -8.18 -9.32 -2.63
CA ALA A 41 -8.46 -10.38 -3.58
C ALA A 41 -8.25 -9.92 -5.03
N ILE A 42 -8.86 -8.80 -5.43
CA ILE A 42 -8.71 -8.21 -6.76
C ILE A 42 -7.23 -7.95 -7.09
N TYR A 43 -6.46 -7.41 -6.15
CA TYR A 43 -5.04 -7.12 -6.38
C TYR A 43 -4.23 -8.41 -6.64
N PHE A 44 -4.44 -9.45 -5.83
CA PHE A 44 -3.74 -10.72 -5.98
C PHE A 44 -4.16 -11.47 -7.24
N ASP A 45 -5.44 -11.42 -7.61
CA ASP A 45 -5.94 -11.97 -8.87
C ASP A 45 -5.30 -11.31 -10.09
N GLN A 46 -5.19 -9.97 -10.08
CA GLN A 46 -4.50 -9.21 -11.14
C GLN A 46 -3.01 -9.60 -11.28
N GLN A 47 -2.39 -10.10 -10.21
CA GLN A 47 -1.00 -10.57 -10.22
C GLN A 47 -0.86 -12.08 -10.50
N GLY A 48 -1.98 -12.80 -10.69
CA GLY A 48 -1.98 -14.26 -10.89
C GLY A 48 -1.61 -15.07 -9.65
N CYS A 49 -1.86 -14.53 -8.44
CA CYS A 49 -1.59 -15.17 -7.16
C CYS A 49 -2.81 -15.12 -6.23
N GLY A 50 -4.02 -15.28 -6.78
CA GLY A 50 -5.28 -15.18 -6.03
C GLY A 50 -5.37 -16.12 -4.81
N ASP A 51 -4.75 -17.30 -4.91
CA ASP A 51 -4.64 -18.30 -3.84
C ASP A 51 -3.90 -17.78 -2.59
N GLN A 52 -3.04 -16.76 -2.75
CA GLN A 52 -2.28 -16.17 -1.65
C GLN A 52 -3.03 -15.04 -0.93
N ALA A 53 -4.12 -14.51 -1.51
CA ALA A 53 -4.81 -13.33 -0.99
C ALA A 53 -5.32 -13.51 0.44
N GLU A 54 -5.98 -14.64 0.71
CA GLU A 54 -6.54 -14.95 2.02
C GLU A 54 -5.44 -15.12 3.08
N SER A 55 -4.37 -15.83 2.73
CA SER A 55 -3.22 -16.05 3.61
C SER A 55 -2.55 -14.73 4.00
N PHE A 56 -2.31 -13.86 3.01
CA PHE A 56 -1.78 -12.52 3.23
C PHE A 56 -2.68 -11.70 4.16
N TYR A 57 -3.99 -11.64 3.88
CA TYR A 57 -4.93 -10.84 4.67
C TYR A 57 -4.99 -11.32 6.12
N ARG A 58 -5.10 -12.64 6.34
CA ARG A 58 -5.14 -13.24 7.69
C ARG A 58 -3.85 -12.99 8.47
N HIS A 59 -2.69 -13.01 7.81
CA HIS A 59 -1.41 -12.71 8.44
C HIS A 59 -1.40 -11.27 9.00
N TYR A 60 -1.66 -10.26 8.17
CA TYR A 60 -1.63 -8.86 8.60
C TYR A 60 -2.82 -8.47 9.49
N GLN A 61 -3.95 -9.17 9.40
CA GLN A 61 -5.06 -9.00 10.34
C GLN A 61 -4.64 -9.40 11.77
N LYS A 62 -3.89 -10.50 11.94
CA LYS A 62 -3.36 -10.91 13.24
C LYS A 62 -2.35 -9.91 13.79
N GLU A 63 -1.48 -9.39 12.93
CA GLU A 63 -0.51 -8.33 13.24
C GLU A 63 -1.15 -6.93 13.40
N ARG A 64 -2.48 -6.83 13.35
CA ARG A 64 -3.24 -5.58 13.50
C ARG A 64 -2.79 -4.49 12.52
N TRP A 65 -2.30 -4.88 11.35
CA TRP A 65 -1.78 -3.98 10.32
C TRP A 65 -0.70 -3.01 10.83
N LYS A 66 0.17 -3.51 11.70
CA LYS A 66 1.35 -2.80 12.20
C LYS A 66 2.63 -3.48 11.76
N THR A 67 3.72 -2.72 11.74
CA THR A 67 5.08 -3.25 11.57
C THR A 67 5.52 -3.94 12.87
N ILE A 68 6.62 -4.70 12.79
CA ILE A 68 7.25 -5.36 13.95
C ILE A 68 7.63 -4.34 15.04
N THR A 69 7.99 -3.11 14.64
CA THR A 69 8.29 -1.99 15.56
C THR A 69 7.04 -1.33 16.15
N GLY A 70 5.83 -1.79 15.77
CA GLY A 70 4.55 -1.26 16.23
C GLY A 70 4.03 -0.05 15.43
N ALA A 71 4.75 0.41 14.41
CA ALA A 71 4.31 1.52 13.57
C ALA A 71 3.16 1.10 12.65
N ALA A 72 2.25 2.03 12.35
CA ALA A 72 1.20 1.77 11.38
C ALA A 72 1.80 1.56 9.98
N ILE A 73 1.36 0.50 9.30
CA ILE A 73 1.66 0.32 7.88
C ILE A 73 1.05 1.50 7.12
N ARG A 74 1.74 2.00 6.09
CA ARG A 74 1.24 3.11 5.25
C ARG A 74 0.61 2.65 3.94
N ASN A 75 1.12 1.55 3.39
CA ASN A 75 0.64 1.02 2.12
C ASN A 75 0.66 -0.50 2.12
N TRP A 76 -0.52 -1.12 2.11
CA TRP A 76 -0.64 -2.58 2.12
C TRP A 76 -0.24 -3.21 0.78
N LYS A 77 -0.32 -2.49 -0.34
CA LYS A 77 0.09 -3.01 -1.66
C LYS A 77 1.60 -3.24 -1.76
N VAL A 78 2.40 -2.45 -1.02
CA VAL A 78 3.85 -2.68 -0.94
C VAL A 78 4.13 -4.03 -0.28
N LEU A 79 3.45 -4.32 0.83
CA LEU A 79 3.55 -5.60 1.53
C LEU A 79 3.01 -6.75 0.69
N ALA A 80 1.92 -6.54 -0.04
CA ALA A 80 1.38 -7.55 -0.95
C ALA A 80 2.36 -7.87 -2.09
N ALA A 81 3.02 -6.86 -2.65
CA ALA A 81 4.03 -7.06 -3.69
C ALA A 81 5.25 -7.84 -3.16
N GLU A 82 5.70 -7.55 -1.94
CA GLU A 82 6.76 -8.30 -1.25
C GLU A 82 6.35 -9.76 -1.01
N TRP A 83 5.14 -9.98 -0.49
CA TRP A 83 4.57 -11.32 -0.30
C TRP A 83 4.55 -12.14 -1.59
N ILE A 84 4.07 -11.55 -2.69
CA ILE A 84 4.01 -12.21 -4.00
C ILE A 84 5.43 -12.54 -4.50
N PHE A 85 6.38 -11.62 -4.32
CA PHE A 85 7.77 -11.85 -4.69
C PHE A 85 8.32 -13.07 -3.94
N ASP A 86 8.20 -13.11 -2.62
CA ASP A 86 8.70 -14.20 -1.79
C ASP A 86 8.05 -15.54 -2.13
N HIS A 87 6.73 -15.55 -2.32
CA HIS A 87 5.99 -16.74 -2.77
C HIS A 87 6.53 -17.27 -4.10
N ARG A 88 6.73 -16.39 -5.09
CA ARG A 88 7.32 -16.78 -6.39
C ARG A 88 8.76 -17.29 -6.25
N GLN A 89 9.57 -16.70 -5.39
CA GLN A 89 10.94 -17.18 -5.14
C GLN A 89 10.93 -18.56 -4.48
N PHE A 90 10.02 -18.78 -3.53
CA PHE A 90 9.84 -20.07 -2.88
C PHE A 90 9.50 -21.17 -3.89
N LEU A 91 8.50 -20.95 -4.76
CA LEU A 91 8.13 -21.91 -5.80
C LEU A 91 9.29 -22.24 -6.74
N LYS A 92 10.06 -21.22 -7.16
CA LYS A 92 11.26 -21.41 -8.00
C LYS A 92 12.32 -22.27 -7.30
N ARG A 93 12.54 -22.06 -5.99
CA ARG A 93 13.49 -22.87 -5.21
C ARG A 93 13.00 -24.31 -5.08
N GLN A 94 11.72 -24.52 -4.78
CA GLN A 94 11.14 -25.86 -4.68
C GLN A 94 11.24 -26.64 -6.00
N ALA A 95 10.92 -26.01 -7.13
CA ALA A 95 11.03 -26.63 -8.44
C ALA A 95 12.46 -27.09 -8.76
N ARG A 96 13.48 -26.29 -8.37
CA ARG A 96 14.89 -26.68 -8.52
C ARG A 96 15.22 -27.90 -7.66
N LEU A 97 14.84 -27.89 -6.38
CA LEU A 97 15.13 -29.01 -5.46
C LEU A 97 14.45 -30.30 -5.91
N SER A 98 13.18 -30.23 -6.30
CA SER A 98 12.43 -31.38 -6.82
C SER A 98 13.08 -31.98 -8.06
N LYS A 99 13.56 -31.15 -8.98
CA LYS A 99 14.32 -31.60 -10.16
C LYS A 99 15.59 -32.38 -9.78
N TYR A 100 16.28 -31.99 -8.72
CA TYR A 100 17.47 -32.71 -8.26
C TYR A 100 17.12 -34.03 -7.56
N GLN A 101 16.01 -34.07 -6.81
CA GLN A 101 15.58 -35.30 -6.13
C GLN A 101 15.06 -36.37 -7.09
N SER A 102 14.51 -36.01 -8.25
CA SER A 102 14.01 -36.97 -9.25
C SER A 102 15.10 -37.64 -10.10
N ILE A 103 16.38 -37.31 -9.89
CA ILE A 103 17.52 -37.82 -10.67
C ILE A 103 18.30 -38.88 -9.87
N ILE A 104 18.03 -39.02 -8.57
CA ILE A 104 18.59 -40.05 -7.67
C ILE A 104 17.58 -41.20 -7.58
#